data_AF-A0A3D1G7W0-F1
#
_entry.id   AF-A0A3D1G7W0-F1
#
_cell.length_a   1.000
_cell.length_b   1.000
_cell.length_c   1.000
_cell.angle_alpha   90.00
_cell.angle_beta   90.00
_cell.angle_gamma   90.00
#
_symmetry.space_group_name_H-M   'P 1'
#
loop_
_entity.id
_entity.type
_entity.pdbx_description
1 polymer ?
#
loop_
_entity_poly.entity_id
_entity_poly.type
_entity_poly.pdbx_seq_one_letter_code
_entity_poly.pdbx_strand_id
1 'polypeptide(L)'
;LKDTWTMVTFSFNSSTKVGKMYFNGELMKSFDFNLWPDGDNKQTVTGLYYAGQEPDVVNELAFGFIQSRAGTLWDSESWGGYDFPGANHFKGQLDDIKVYHKTLTDDEIRLMYESEE
;
A
#
# COMPACT_ATOMS: atom_id res chain seq x y z
N LEU A 1 -12.70 1.24 -12.55
CA LEU A 1 -11.50 0.52 -12.07
C LEU A 1 -11.02 -0.51 -13.08
N LYS A 2 -11.81 -1.53 -13.44
CA LYS A 2 -11.36 -2.48 -14.47
C LYS A 2 -11.13 -1.75 -15.80
N ASP A 3 -9.96 -1.97 -16.39
CA ASP A 3 -9.53 -1.45 -17.70
C ASP A 3 -9.60 0.09 -17.82
N THR A 4 -9.36 0.80 -16.71
CA THR A 4 -9.30 2.28 -16.66
C THR A 4 -8.06 2.71 -15.89
N TRP A 5 -7.34 3.73 -16.37
CA TRP A 5 -6.34 4.41 -15.54
C TRP A 5 -7.02 4.99 -14.30
N THR A 6 -6.41 4.79 -13.14
CA THR A 6 -6.92 5.30 -11.87
C THR A 6 -5.75 5.71 -11.02
N MET A 7 -5.72 6.98 -10.61
CA MET A 7 -4.74 7.44 -9.64
C MET A 7 -5.18 6.93 -8.26
N VAL A 8 -4.41 6.01 -7.68
CA VAL A 8 -4.66 5.49 -6.33
C VAL A 8 -3.68 6.15 -5.38
N THR A 9 -4.20 6.85 -4.37
CA THR A 9 -3.37 7.39 -3.28
C THR A 9 -3.72 6.72 -1.97
N PHE A 10 -2.70 6.23 -1.26
CA PHE A 10 -2.81 5.84 0.14
C PHE A 10 -1.97 6.81 0.98
N SER A 11 -2.55 7.36 2.03
CA SER A 11 -1.86 8.20 2.99
C SER A 11 -2.05 7.66 4.40
N PHE A 12 -1.02 7.80 5.22
CA PHE A 12 -1.09 7.50 6.65
C PHE A 12 -0.40 8.61 7.44
N ASN A 13 -1.02 9.04 8.52
CA ASN A 13 -0.47 10.00 9.46
C ASN A 13 -0.19 9.31 10.79
N SER A 14 1.08 9.21 11.17
CA SER A 14 1.50 8.49 12.38
C SER A 14 1.14 9.20 13.69
N SER A 15 0.96 10.53 13.69
CA SER A 15 0.60 11.28 14.89
C SER A 15 -0.89 11.13 15.23
N THR A 16 -1.75 11.09 14.21
CA THR A 16 -3.19 10.86 14.38
C THR A 16 -3.58 9.39 14.25
N LYS A 17 -2.69 8.54 13.70
CA LYS A 17 -2.95 7.12 13.36
C LYS A 17 -4.15 6.94 12.44
N VAL A 18 -4.33 7.87 11.50
CA VAL A 18 -5.39 7.82 10.50
C VAL A 18 -4.79 7.51 9.14
N GLY A 19 -5.32 6.48 8.49
CA GLY A 19 -5.04 6.16 7.09
C GLY A 19 -6.21 6.57 6.19
N LYS A 20 -5.91 7.06 4.98
CA LYS A 20 -6.91 7.42 3.98
C LYS A 20 -6.55 6.82 2.61
N MET A 21 -7.57 6.48 1.84
CA MET A 21 -7.46 5.96 0.47
C MET A 21 -8.31 6.81 -0.46
N TYR A 22 -7.72 7.19 -1.60
CA TYR A 22 -8.35 8.04 -2.60
C TYR A 22 -8.25 7.39 -3.97
N PHE A 23 -9.28 7.60 -4.79
CA PHE A 23 -9.25 7.31 -6.22
C PHE A 23 -9.49 8.62 -6.96
N ASN A 24 -8.62 8.93 -7.92
CA ASN A 24 -8.76 10.12 -8.79
C ASN A 24 -8.98 11.40 -7.97
N GLY A 25 -8.19 11.59 -6.91
CA GLY A 25 -8.30 12.75 -6.02
C GLY A 25 -9.44 12.71 -5.00
N GLU A 26 -10.40 11.79 -5.12
CA GLU A 26 -11.58 11.69 -4.25
C GLU A 26 -11.35 10.72 -3.09
N LEU A 27 -11.71 11.12 -1.86
CA LEU A 27 -11.61 10.28 -0.67
C LEU A 27 -12.61 9.12 -0.74
N MET A 28 -12.09 7.88 -0.76
CA MET A 28 -12.92 6.67 -0.82
C MET A 28 -13.09 6.00 0.54
N LYS A 29 -12.03 6.02 1.37
CA LYS A 29 -12.04 5.34 2.65
C LYS A 29 -11.09 6.00 3.65
N SER A 30 -11.50 5.99 4.92
CA SER A 30 -10.67 6.36 6.06
C SER A 30 -10.63 5.20 7.06
N PHE A 31 -9.50 5.06 7.75
CA PHE A 31 -9.26 4.09 8.80
C PHE A 31 -8.64 4.83 9.98
N ASP A 32 -9.31 4.85 11.13
CA ASP A 32 -8.79 5.44 12.35
C ASP A 32 -8.37 4.33 13.31
N PHE A 33 -7.06 4.19 13.51
CA PHE A 33 -6.53 3.14 14.36
C PHE A 33 -6.84 3.36 15.86
N ASN A 34 -7.23 4.58 16.26
CA ASN A 34 -7.65 4.85 17.64
C ASN A 34 -9.02 4.24 17.97
N LEU A 35 -9.81 3.85 16.97
CA LEU A 35 -11.14 3.25 17.15
C LEU A 35 -11.10 1.72 17.32
N TRP A 36 -9.92 1.10 17.35
CA TRP A 36 -9.80 -0.32 17.68
C TRP A 36 -10.12 -0.58 19.17
N PRO A 37 -10.55 -1.81 19.54
CA PRO A 37 -10.80 -2.16 20.93
C PRO A 37 -9.58 -1.93 21.83
N ASP A 38 -9.86 -1.61 23.10
CA ASP A 38 -8.82 -1.40 24.11
C ASP A 38 -7.89 -2.60 24.23
N GLY A 39 -6.59 -2.35 24.09
CA GLY A 39 -5.54 -3.38 24.16
C GLY A 39 -5.29 -4.11 22.84
N ASP A 40 -6.00 -3.81 21.75
CA ASP A 40 -5.61 -4.33 20.43
C ASP A 40 -4.29 -3.69 19.99
N ASN A 41 -3.35 -4.52 19.51
CA ASN A 41 -2.06 -4.08 18.97
C ASN A 41 -2.19 -3.01 17.88
N LYS A 42 -3.33 -2.92 17.21
CA LYS A 42 -3.60 -1.91 16.17
C LYS A 42 -3.76 -0.51 16.74
N GLN A 43 -4.17 -0.34 17.99
CA GLN A 43 -4.26 0.99 18.62
C GLN A 43 -2.90 1.72 18.68
N THR A 44 -1.78 1.00 18.58
CA THR A 44 -0.41 1.56 18.67
C THR A 44 0.31 1.64 17.33
N VAL A 45 -0.35 1.32 16.22
CA VAL A 45 0.25 1.37 14.88
C VAL A 45 0.63 2.80 14.52
N THR A 46 1.90 2.97 14.15
CA THR A 46 2.49 4.25 13.73
C THR A 46 3.13 4.19 12.34
N GLY A 47 3.04 3.04 11.66
CA GLY A 47 3.51 2.87 10.29
C GLY A 47 3.84 1.42 9.95
N LEU A 48 4.40 1.24 8.77
CA LEU A 48 5.01 -0.01 8.30
C LEU A 48 6.52 0.09 8.49
N TYR A 49 7.14 -0.99 8.98
CA TYR A 49 8.59 -1.11 9.07
C TYR A 49 9.03 -2.47 8.50
N TYR A 50 10.27 -2.52 8.01
CA TYR A 50 10.89 -3.76 7.57
C TYR A 50 11.22 -4.65 8.78
N ALA A 51 10.75 -5.90 8.77
CA ALA A 51 10.83 -6.80 9.93
C ALA A 51 12.23 -7.41 10.19
N GLY A 52 13.18 -7.31 9.26
CA GLY A 52 14.55 -7.79 9.48
C GLY A 52 14.71 -9.31 9.59
N GLN A 53 13.83 -10.09 8.95
CA GLN A 53 13.82 -11.56 9.00
C GLN A 53 14.28 -12.16 7.66
N GLU A 54 15.56 -12.02 7.31
CA GLU A 54 16.11 -12.67 6.10
C GLU A 54 16.33 -14.18 6.33
N PRO A 55 16.13 -15.06 5.31
CA PRO A 55 15.80 -14.74 3.92
C PRO A 55 14.30 -14.61 3.65
N ASP A 56 13.42 -14.82 4.64
CA ASP A 56 11.97 -14.79 4.46
C ASP A 56 11.51 -13.47 3.84
N VAL A 57 11.93 -12.35 4.43
CA VAL A 57 11.67 -11.00 3.91
C VAL A 57 12.95 -10.18 3.82
N VAL A 58 13.07 -9.41 2.75
CA VAL A 58 14.18 -8.47 2.49
C VAL A 58 13.67 -7.03 2.43
N ASN A 59 14.57 -6.05 2.61
CA ASN A 59 14.21 -4.62 2.57
C ASN A 59 14.11 -4.09 1.13
N GLU A 60 13.22 -4.67 0.34
CA GLU A 60 13.01 -4.34 -1.07
C GLU A 60 11.53 -4.06 -1.35
N LEU A 61 11.24 -2.97 -2.07
CA LEU A 61 9.89 -2.63 -2.49
C LEU A 61 9.55 -3.36 -3.80
N ALA A 62 8.47 -4.13 -3.80
CA ALA A 62 7.97 -4.85 -4.97
C ALA A 62 6.67 -4.24 -5.50
N PHE A 63 6.53 -4.18 -6.83
CA PHE A 63 5.30 -3.77 -7.51
C PHE A 63 4.66 -4.93 -8.24
N GLY A 64 3.34 -5.06 -8.10
CA GLY A 64 2.54 -6.09 -8.76
C GLY A 64 2.64 -7.49 -8.15
N PHE A 65 3.44 -7.64 -7.09
CA PHE A 65 3.60 -8.88 -6.33
C PHE A 65 3.43 -8.59 -4.84
N ILE A 66 3.12 -9.62 -4.07
CA ILE A 66 2.89 -9.50 -2.62
C ILE A 66 4.19 -9.49 -1.78
N GLN A 67 5.32 -9.91 -2.37
CA GLN A 67 6.63 -9.99 -1.73
C GLN A 67 7.74 -9.66 -2.75
N SER A 68 8.96 -9.35 -2.28
CA SER A 68 10.12 -9.24 -3.18
C SER A 68 10.55 -10.60 -3.73
N ARG A 69 11.19 -10.62 -4.91
CA ARG A 69 11.77 -11.82 -5.52
C ARG A 69 12.95 -12.42 -4.76
N ALA A 70 13.63 -11.62 -3.94
CA ALA A 70 14.76 -12.10 -3.16
C ALA A 70 14.34 -12.70 -1.81
N GLY A 71 13.09 -12.47 -1.38
CA GLY A 71 12.51 -13.12 -0.21
C GLY A 71 12.06 -14.53 -0.53
N THR A 72 12.02 -15.40 0.48
CA THR A 72 11.50 -16.77 0.36
C THR A 72 10.09 -16.93 0.95
N LEU A 73 9.55 -15.87 1.56
CA LEU A 73 8.25 -15.90 2.23
C LEU A 73 7.10 -15.95 1.21
N TRP A 74 6.52 -17.13 1.04
CA TRP A 74 5.41 -17.46 0.12
C TRP A 74 5.80 -18.12 -1.21
N ASP A 75 7.05 -18.55 -1.36
CA ASP A 75 7.52 -19.23 -2.58
C ASP A 75 6.81 -20.56 -2.85
N SER A 76 6.31 -21.23 -1.82
CA SER A 76 5.60 -22.51 -1.94
C SER A 76 4.07 -22.33 -2.09
N GLU A 77 3.59 -21.10 -2.01
CA GLU A 77 2.19 -20.78 -1.86
C GLU A 77 1.59 -20.44 -3.22
N SER A 78 0.58 -21.21 -3.64
CA SER A 78 -0.05 -21.09 -4.96
C SER A 78 -0.69 -19.73 -5.24
N TRP A 79 -0.92 -18.92 -4.20
CA TRP A 79 -1.50 -17.59 -4.29
C TRP A 79 -0.46 -16.45 -4.30
N GLY A 80 0.81 -16.75 -3.99
CA GLY A 80 1.83 -15.75 -3.69
C GLY A 80 3.22 -15.99 -4.30
N GLY A 81 3.57 -17.23 -4.62
CA GLY A 81 4.85 -17.56 -5.22
C GLY A 81 4.97 -17.10 -6.67
N TYR A 82 6.18 -16.74 -7.07
CA TYR A 82 6.49 -16.22 -8.41
C TYR A 82 6.34 -17.27 -9.52
N ASP A 83 6.60 -18.53 -9.20
CA ASP A 83 6.59 -19.64 -10.16
C ASP A 83 5.19 -20.20 -10.42
N PHE A 84 4.16 -19.70 -9.73
CA PHE A 84 2.77 -20.13 -9.91
C PHE A 84 2.02 -19.17 -10.86
N PRO A 85 1.70 -19.59 -12.11
CA PRO A 85 1.00 -18.72 -13.06
C PRO A 85 -0.40 -18.29 -12.61
N GLY A 86 -1.01 -19.07 -11.70
CA GLY A 86 -2.32 -18.82 -11.11
C GLY A 86 -2.30 -17.91 -9.88
N ALA A 87 -1.13 -17.49 -9.41
CA ALA A 87 -1.03 -16.63 -8.24
C ALA A 87 -1.68 -15.25 -8.46
N ASN A 88 -2.03 -14.58 -7.36
CA ASN A 88 -2.83 -13.36 -7.35
C ASN A 88 -1.98 -12.09 -7.60
N HIS A 89 -1.04 -12.18 -8.55
CA HIS A 89 -0.21 -11.06 -8.97
C HIS A 89 -1.04 -10.04 -9.76
N PHE A 90 -0.64 -8.77 -9.70
CA PHE A 90 -1.29 -7.71 -10.46
C PHE A 90 -1.06 -7.91 -11.97
N LYS A 91 -2.13 -7.81 -12.76
CA LYS A 91 -2.12 -8.09 -14.21
C LYS A 91 -2.38 -6.86 -15.07
N GLY A 92 -2.35 -5.66 -14.48
CA GLY A 92 -2.56 -4.40 -15.17
C GLY A 92 -1.25 -3.67 -15.48
N GLN A 93 -1.39 -2.42 -15.92
CA GLN A 93 -0.28 -1.49 -16.10
C GLN A 93 -0.15 -0.60 -14.86
N LEU A 94 1.08 -0.21 -14.53
CA LEU A 94 1.40 0.76 -13.48
C LEU A 94 2.26 1.85 -14.11
N ASP A 95 2.02 3.10 -13.72
CA ASP A 95 2.82 4.25 -14.11
C ASP A 95 2.82 5.30 -12.99
N ASP A 96 3.73 6.27 -13.06
CA ASP A 96 3.81 7.46 -12.20
C ASP A 96 3.79 7.18 -10.69
N ILE A 97 4.60 6.21 -10.27
CA ILE A 97 4.69 5.81 -8.86
C ILE A 97 5.47 6.86 -8.05
N LYS A 98 4.82 7.41 -7.02
CA LYS A 98 5.37 8.44 -6.13
C LYS A 98 5.28 7.99 -4.66
N VAL A 99 6.34 8.27 -3.88
CA VAL A 99 6.39 7.98 -2.44
C VAL A 99 6.82 9.24 -1.68
N TYR A 100 6.07 9.60 -0.65
CA TYR A 100 6.31 10.82 0.14
C TYR A 100 6.61 10.49 1.60
N HIS A 101 7.52 11.25 2.20
CA HIS A 101 7.84 11.19 3.64
C HIS A 101 6.99 12.14 4.49
N LYS A 102 5.91 12.68 3.92
CA LYS A 102 4.91 13.51 4.59
C LYS A 102 3.50 13.00 4.25
N THR A 103 2.56 13.20 5.16
CA THR A 103 1.15 13.03 4.84
C THR A 103 0.71 14.18 3.94
N LEU A 104 0.15 13.86 2.77
CA LEU A 104 -0.49 14.84 1.90
C LEU A 104 -1.89 15.18 2.41
N THR A 105 -2.31 16.43 2.23
CA THR A 105 -3.68 16.85 2.53
C THR A 105 -4.64 16.42 1.43
N ASP A 106 -5.94 16.42 1.74
CA ASP A 106 -6.99 16.07 0.77
C ASP A 106 -6.94 17.01 -0.46
N ASP A 107 -6.66 18.30 -0.24
CA ASP A 107 -6.47 19.27 -1.32
C ASP A 107 -5.21 19.05 -2.15
N GLU A 108 -4.08 18.70 -1.51
CA GLU A 108 -2.83 18.38 -2.23
C GLU A 108 -3.03 17.16 -3.14
N ILE A 109 -3.76 16.14 -2.68
CA ILE A 109 -4.04 14.92 -3.45
C ILE A 109 -4.98 15.22 -4.62
N ARG A 110 -6.03 16.03 -4.39
CA ARG A 110 -6.95 16.47 -5.46
C ARG A 110 -6.22 17.28 -6.52
N LEU A 111 -5.42 18.27 -6.11
CA LEU A 111 -4.66 19.11 -7.04
C LEU A 111 -3.62 18.31 -7.84
N MET A 112 -3.01 17.29 -7.23
CA MET A 112 -2.10 16.38 -7.93
C MET A 112 -2.80 15.65 -9.07
N TYR A 113 -3.98 15.07 -8.80
CA TYR A 113 -4.80 14.44 -9.83
C TYR A 113 -5.16 15.40 -10.96
N GLU A 114 -5.70 16.58 -10.62
CA GLU A 114 -6.13 17.59 -11.59
C GLU A 114 -4.97 18.14 -12.44
N SER A 115 -3.73 18.05 -11.98
CA SER A 115 -2.55 18.49 -12.73
C SER A 115 -1.99 17.45 -13.70
N GLU A 116 -2.43 16.19 -13.58
CA GLU A 116 -1.96 15.05 -14.38
C GLU A 116 -2.98 14.60 -15.44
N GLU A 117 -4.17 15.20 -15.45
CA GLU A 117 -5.19 15.11 -16.51
C GLU A 117 -4.87 16.04 -17.70
#